data_AF-A0A1D2XBS0-F1
#
_entry.id   AF-A0A1D2XBS0-F1
#
_cell.length_a   1.000
_cell.length_b   1.000
_cell.length_c   1.000
_cell.angle_alpha   90.00
_cell.angle_beta   90.00
_cell.angle_gamma   90.00
#
_symmetry.space_group_name_H-M   'P 1'
#
loop_
_entity.id
_entity.type
_entity.pdbx_description
1 polymer ?
#
loop_
_entity_poly.entity_id
_entity_poly.type
_entity_poly.pdbx_seq_one_letter_code
_entity_poly.pdbx_strand_id
1 'polypeptide(L)'
;MDYLETLDALHKLMEKPEHHDSPIGVLSRMHIKHFIKVHGFDAVDERLMVQLTSERIFNLVAKKAEKLEDKLIRETEDEKVKRKIQYSRNERKLEAKYRKELLEKS
;
A
#
# COMPACT_ATOMS: atom_id res chain seq x y z
N MET A 1 -11.38 3.68 -18.17
CA MET A 1 -10.13 3.42 -17.42
C MET A 1 -10.01 1.92 -17.32
N ASP A 2 -8.93 1.34 -17.83
CA ASP A 2 -8.70 -0.09 -17.72
C ASP A 2 -8.50 -0.47 -16.24
N TYR A 3 -9.35 -1.38 -15.76
CA TYR A 3 -9.31 -1.83 -14.37
C TYR A 3 -8.02 -2.60 -14.06
N LEU A 4 -7.37 -3.21 -15.06
CA LEU A 4 -6.08 -3.86 -14.90
C LEU A 4 -4.95 -2.84 -14.73
N GLU A 5 -4.90 -1.81 -15.56
CA GLU A 5 -3.92 -0.72 -15.41
C GLU A 5 -4.04 -0.03 -14.04
N THR A 6 -5.28 0.16 -13.59
CA THR A 6 -5.56 0.73 -12.27
C THR A 6 -5.07 -0.18 -11.15
N LEU A 7 -5.27 -1.51 -11.27
CA LEU A 7 -4.81 -2.47 -10.29
C LEU A 7 -3.28 -2.52 -10.21
N ASP A 8 -2.60 -2.56 -11.36
CA ASP A 8 -1.14 -2.55 -11.46
C ASP A 8 -0.54 -1.29 -10.83
N ALA A 9 -1.17 -0.12 -11.05
CA ALA A 9 -0.74 1.13 -10.42
C ALA A 9 -0.89 1.09 -8.89
N LEU A 10 -1.98 0.52 -8.38
CA LEU A 10 -2.18 0.35 -6.93
C LEU A 10 -1.16 -0.62 -6.33
N HIS A 11 -0.83 -1.71 -7.03
CA HIS A 11 0.21 -2.64 -6.59
C HIS A 11 1.59 -1.98 -6.54
N LYS A 12 1.97 -1.21 -7.56
CA LYS A 12 3.23 -0.43 -7.57
C LYS A 12 3.34 0.55 -6.42
N LEU A 13 2.25 1.22 -6.06
CA LEU A 13 2.21 2.12 -4.90
C LEU A 13 2.47 1.39 -3.57
N MET A 14 2.14 0.11 -3.51
CA MET A 14 2.29 -0.73 -2.32
C MET A 14 3.60 -1.54 -2.29
N GLU A 15 4.47 -1.42 -3.29
CA GLU A 15 5.75 -2.12 -3.27
C GLU A 15 6.65 -1.58 -2.15
N LYS A 16 7.30 -2.51 -1.45
CA LYS A 16 8.29 -2.24 -0.39
C LYS A 16 7.78 -1.27 0.70
N PRO A 17 6.61 -1.52 1.31
CA PRO A 17 5.98 -0.57 2.24
C PRO A 17 6.84 -0.28 3.48
N GLU A 18 7.71 -1.20 3.86
CA GLU A 18 8.70 -1.03 4.93
C GLU A 18 9.86 -0.06 4.59
N HIS A 19 10.10 0.20 3.30
CA HIS A 19 11.16 1.10 2.90
C HIS A 19 10.70 2.54 2.96
N HIS A 20 11.52 3.37 3.60
CA HIS A 20 11.34 4.82 3.62
C HIS A 20 11.22 5.38 2.18
N ASP A 21 11.94 4.79 1.22
CA ASP A 21 11.96 5.24 -0.18
C ASP A 21 10.84 4.60 -1.03
N SER A 22 9.85 3.96 -0.39
CA SER A 22 8.62 3.55 -1.08
C SER A 22 7.88 4.78 -1.63
N PRO A 23 7.08 4.64 -2.70
CA PRO A 23 6.27 5.74 -3.23
C PRO A 23 5.43 6.42 -2.14
N ILE A 24 4.82 5.63 -1.26
CA ILE A 24 4.02 6.12 -0.13
C ILE A 24 4.91 6.83 0.90
N GLY A 25 6.06 6.27 1.26
CA GLY A 25 6.99 6.88 2.22
C GLY A 25 7.54 8.22 1.76
N VAL A 26 7.91 8.34 0.48
CA VAL A 26 8.38 9.59 -0.13
C VAL A 26 7.29 10.66 -0.12
N LEU A 27 6.07 10.32 -0.57
CA LEU A 27 4.94 11.25 -0.60
C LEU A 27 4.54 11.71 0.81
N SER A 28 4.45 10.78 1.76
CA SER A 28 4.16 11.10 3.17
C SER A 28 5.19 12.05 3.76
N ARG A 29 6.49 11.78 3.55
CA ARG A 29 7.57 12.66 4.02
C ARG A 29 7.46 14.06 3.43
N MET A 30 7.25 14.18 2.11
CA MET A 30 7.12 15.48 1.46
C MET A 30 5.97 16.30 2.05
N HIS A 31 4.79 15.68 2.21
CA HIS A 31 3.62 16.38 2.75
C HIS A 31 3.75 16.71 4.23
N ILE A 32 4.30 15.82 5.05
CA ILE A 32 4.47 16.07 6.49
C ILE A 32 5.51 17.15 6.74
N LYS A 33 6.65 17.12 6.03
CA LYS A 33 7.64 18.21 6.11
C LYS A 33 7.04 19.55 5.75
N HIS A 34 6.22 19.59 4.69
CA HIS A 34 5.52 20.81 4.29
C HIS A 34 4.53 21.27 5.37
N PHE A 35 3.72 20.36 5.90
CA PHE A 35 2.76 20.65 6.96
C PHE A 35 3.42 21.22 8.23
N ILE A 36 4.48 20.57 8.71
CA ILE A 36 5.24 21.03 9.89
C ILE A 36 5.77 22.45 9.65
N LYS A 37 6.40 22.67 8.49
CA LYS A 37 6.98 23.97 8.11
C LYS A 37 5.93 25.09 8.03
N VAL A 38 4.76 24.80 7.45
CA VAL A 38 3.71 25.81 7.25
C VAL A 38 2.99 26.16 8.55
N HIS A 39 2.82 25.19 9.46
CA HIS A 39 2.03 25.35 10.68
C HIS A 39 2.86 25.52 11.96
N GLY A 40 4.20 25.52 11.87
CA GLY A 40 5.09 25.76 13.01
C GLY A 40 5.07 24.64 14.06
N PHE A 41 4.87 23.40 13.63
CA PHE A 41 4.82 22.23 14.51
C PHE A 41 6.22 21.63 14.77
N ASP A 42 7.20 22.46 15.13
CA ASP A 42 8.61 22.07 15.21
C ASP A 42 8.91 21.03 16.31
N ALA A 43 8.00 20.86 17.27
CA ALA A 43 8.09 19.86 18.34
C ALA A 43 7.49 18.48 17.98
N VAL A 44 6.90 18.33 16.78
CA VAL A 44 6.30 17.06 16.35
C VAL A 44 7.38 16.10 15.86
N ASP A 45 7.27 14.84 16.28
CA ASP A 45 8.10 13.76 15.74
C ASP A 45 7.72 13.49 14.28
N GLU A 46 8.48 14.11 13.35
CA GLU A 46 8.32 13.94 11.90
C GLU A 46 8.31 12.45 11.52
N ARG A 47 9.22 11.66 12.10
CA ARG A 47 9.39 10.26 11.75
C ARG A 47 8.16 9.44 12.13
N LEU A 48 7.63 9.66 13.33
CA LEU A 48 6.40 9.01 13.79
C LEU A 48 5.20 9.39 12.91
N MET A 49 5.06 10.67 12.58
CA MET A 49 3.99 11.14 11.68
C MET A 49 4.07 10.51 10.29
N VAL A 50 5.29 10.41 9.73
CA VAL A 50 5.54 9.79 8.42
C VAL A 50 5.17 8.32 8.46
N GLN A 51 5.54 7.61 9.53
CA GLN A 51 5.21 6.21 9.69
C GLN A 51 3.70 5.98 9.76
N LEU A 52 3.00 6.69 10.66
CA LEU A 52 1.54 6.55 10.84
C LEU A 52 0.76 6.92 9.58
N THR A 53 1.17 7.98 8.89
CA THR A 53 0.52 8.43 7.66
C THR A 53 0.75 7.46 6.52
N SER A 54 1.99 6.96 6.38
CA SER A 54 2.33 5.97 5.35
C SER A 54 1.56 4.66 5.56
N GLU A 55 1.48 4.17 6.79
CA GLU A 55 0.71 2.97 7.13
C GLU A 55 -0.78 3.15 6.81
N ARG A 56 -1.35 4.31 7.13
CA ARG A 56 -2.75 4.61 6.84
C ARG A 56 -3.03 4.69 5.33
N ILE A 57 -2.15 5.32 4.56
CA ILE A 57 -2.26 5.38 3.10
C ILE A 57 -2.14 3.96 2.51
N PHE A 58 -1.16 3.18 2.96
CA PHE A 58 -0.98 1.80 2.52
C PHE A 58 -2.26 0.98 2.72
N ASN A 59 -2.85 1.03 3.92
CA ASN A 59 -4.09 0.30 4.23
C ASN A 59 -5.27 0.74 3.34
N LEU A 60 -5.38 2.03 3.00
CA LEU A 60 -6.41 2.53 2.10
C LEU A 60 -6.21 2.03 0.66
N VAL A 61 -4.96 2.07 0.16
CA VAL A 61 -4.60 1.58 -1.17
C VAL A 61 -4.84 0.07 -1.26
N ALA A 62 -4.43 -0.70 -0.25
CA ALA A 62 -4.64 -2.14 -0.16
C ALA A 62 -6.12 -2.50 -0.21
N LYS A 63 -6.97 -1.83 0.57
CA LYS A 63 -8.41 -2.03 0.56
C LYS A 63 -9.05 -1.69 -0.79
N LYS A 64 -8.53 -0.68 -1.48
CA LYS A 64 -9.01 -0.31 -2.82
C LYS A 64 -8.59 -1.35 -3.87
N ALA A 65 -7.35 -1.84 -3.79
CA ALA A 65 -6.86 -2.91 -4.65
C ALA A 65 -7.69 -4.19 -4.48
N GLU A 66 -7.95 -4.61 -3.23
CA GLU A 66 -8.77 -5.80 -2.94
C GLU A 66 -10.18 -5.70 -3.55
N LYS A 67 -10.85 -4.56 -3.41
CA LYS A 67 -12.16 -4.34 -4.02
C LYS A 67 -12.12 -4.42 -5.55
N LEU A 68 -11.03 -3.95 -6.16
CA LEU A 68 -10.86 -3.97 -7.60
C LEU A 68 -10.56 -5.37 -8.11
N GLU A 69 -9.77 -6.14 -7.36
CA GLU A 69 -9.52 -7.57 -7.61
C GLU A 69 -10.84 -8.36 -7.55
N ASP A 70 -11.65 -8.16 -6.51
CA ASP A 70 -12.95 -8.82 -6.36
C ASP A 70 -13.89 -8.48 -7.52
N LYS A 71 -13.89 -7.22 -7.97
CA LYS A 71 -14.67 -6.77 -9.13
C LYS A 71 -14.20 -7.47 -10.41
N LEU A 72 -12.89 -7.44 -10.69
CA LEU A 72 -12.28 -8.06 -11.87
C LEU A 72 -12.53 -9.57 -11.92
N ILE A 73 -12.43 -10.28 -10.79
CA ILE A 73 -12.70 -11.72 -10.72
C ILE A 73 -14.16 -12.03 -11.08
N ARG A 74 -15.11 -11.18 -10.65
CA ARG A 74 -16.54 -11.38 -10.92
C ARG A 74 -16.93 -11.05 -12.36
N GLU A 75 -16.31 -10.03 -12.94
CA GLU A 75 -16.71 -9.48 -14.23
C GLU A 75 -15.94 -10.07 -15.42
N THR A 76 -14.74 -10.62 -15.20
CA THR A 76 -13.96 -11.21 -16.30
C THR A 76 -14.45 -12.62 -16.66
N GLU A 77 -14.53 -12.93 -17.95
CA GLU A 77 -14.77 -14.29 -18.45
C GLU A 77 -13.45 -15.06 -18.63
N ASP A 78 -12.31 -14.38 -18.61
CA ASP A 78 -10.99 -15.00 -18.78
C ASP A 78 -10.50 -15.65 -17.47
N GLU A 79 -10.58 -16.98 -17.43
CA GLU A 79 -10.11 -17.80 -16.31
C GLU A 79 -8.60 -17.66 -16.02
N LYS A 80 -7.78 -17.34 -17.02
CA LYS A 80 -6.34 -17.10 -16.81
C LYS A 80 -6.13 -15.81 -16.02
N VAL A 81 -6.92 -14.78 -16.29
CA VAL A 81 -6.88 -13.51 -15.54
C VAL A 81 -7.34 -13.72 -14.10
N LYS A 82 -8.43 -14.47 -13.87
CA LYS A 82 -8.90 -14.80 -12.52
C LYS A 82 -7.81 -15.51 -11.69
N ARG A 83 -7.18 -16.53 -12.28
CA ARG A 83 -6.10 -17.28 -11.63
C ARG A 83 -4.89 -16.40 -11.32
N LYS A 84 -4.50 -15.51 -12.23
CA LYS A 84 -3.38 -14.58 -12.02
C LYS A 84 -3.66 -13.64 -10.84
N ILE A 85 -4.87 -13.07 -10.79
CA ILE A 85 -5.27 -12.18 -9.69
C ILE A 85 -5.31 -12.94 -8.36
N GLN A 86 -5.91 -14.14 -8.32
CA GLN A 86 -5.95 -14.98 -7.12
C GLN A 86 -4.56 -15.39 -6.63
N TYR A 87 -3.66 -15.77 -7.53
CA TYR A 87 -2.29 -16.12 -7.20
C TYR A 87 -1.55 -14.93 -6.57
N SER A 88 -1.62 -13.77 -7.22
CA SER A 88 -1.01 -12.54 -6.73
C SER A 88 -1.56 -12.11 -5.35
N ARG A 89 -2.88 -12.29 -5.13
CA ARG A 89 -3.52 -12.03 -3.84
C ARG A 89 -3.02 -12.97 -2.74
N ASN A 90 -2.80 -14.25 -3.07
CA ASN A 90 -2.28 -15.23 -2.13
C ASN A 90 -0.82 -14.96 -1.75
N GLU A 91 0.03 -14.58 -2.71
CA GLU A 91 1.42 -14.18 -2.43
C GLU A 91 1.47 -12.99 -1.45
N ARG A 92 0.67 -11.95 -1.69
CA ARG A 92 0.59 -10.80 -0.76
C ARG A 92 0.14 -11.18 0.64
N LYS A 93 -0.85 -12.08 0.76
CA LYS A 93 -1.29 -12.58 2.08
C LYS A 93 -0.18 -13.35 2.80
N LEU A 94 0.58 -14.16 2.06
CA LEU A 94 1.71 -14.90 2.61
C LEU A 94 2.81 -13.97 3.10
N GLU A 95 3.17 -12.96 2.30
CA GLU A 95 4.17 -11.96 2.63
C GLU A 95 3.75 -11.10 3.83
N ALA A 96 2.48 -10.68 3.90
CA ALA A 96 1.93 -9.97 5.06
C ALA A 96 1.98 -10.82 6.34
N LYS A 97 1.64 -12.11 6.24
CA LYS A 97 1.73 -13.04 7.37
C LYS A 97 3.17 -13.21 7.85
N TYR A 98 4.11 -13.42 6.93
CA TYR A 98 5.54 -13.53 7.24
C TYR A 98 6.09 -12.27 7.92
N ARG A 99 5.71 -11.08 7.43
CA ARG A 99 6.08 -9.81 8.06
C ARG A 99 5.56 -9.67 9.49
N LYS A 100 4.30 -10.05 9.72
CA LYS A 100 3.71 -10.02 11.06
C LYS A 100 4.47 -10.96 12.02
N GLU A 101 4.78 -12.18 11.58
CA GLU A 101 5.55 -13.14 12.38
C GLU A 101 6.98 -12.67 12.70
N LEU A 102 7.63 -11.92 11.81
CA LEU A 102 8.94 -11.32 12.06
C LEU A 102 8.88 -10.22 13.12
N LEU A 103 7.84 -9.37 13.07
CA LEU A 103 7.64 -8.28 14.04
C LEU A 103 7.27 -8.81 15.44
N GLU A 104 6.56 -9.94 15.53
CA GLU A 104 6.20 -10.57 16.82
C GLU A 104 7.36 -11.33 17.48
N LYS A 105 8.45 -11.59 16.74
CA LYS A 105 9.65 -12.31 17.23
C LYS A 105 10.84 -11.39 17.54
N SER A 106 10.76 -10.11 17.21
CA SER A 106 11.77 -9.08 17.56
C SER A 106 11.33 -8.30 18.79
#